data_AF-A0AAF0U516-F1
#
_entry.id   AF-A0AAF0U516-F1
#
_cell.length_a   1.000
_cell.length_b   1.000
_cell.length_c   1.000
_cell.angle_alpha   90.00
_cell.angle_beta   90.00
_cell.angle_gamma   90.00
#
_symmetry.space_group_name_H-M   'P 1'
#
loop_
_entity.id
_entity.type
_entity.pdbx_description
1 polymer ?
#
loop_
_entity_poly.entity_id
_entity_poly.type
_entity_poly.pdbx_seq_one_letter_code
_entity_poly.pdbx_strand_id
1 'polypeptide(L)'
;MRSRSHLMEEKGNGVLHILQSIHVYALMLSVPQMIEGCPPFSMKQEIEVAKAYVANERPPFSASQKLYAHGLRELIEDCWEEQPSKRLTFQRIIIRLEEISRILLHRRRWKACALNFFQKLKAILKFDHSNSKSRSSRPTV
;
A
#
# COMPACT_ATOMS: atom_id res chain seq x y z
N MET A 1 -34.05 -27.93 -18.30
CA MET A 1 -34.85 -27.10 -17.38
C MET A 1 -34.01 -26.85 -16.13
N ARG A 2 -33.70 -25.59 -15.79
CA ARG A 2 -32.90 -25.25 -14.60
C ARG A 2 -33.83 -25.29 -13.38
N SER A 3 -33.57 -26.16 -12.41
CA SER A 3 -34.44 -26.38 -11.24
C SER A 3 -34.53 -25.15 -10.34
N ARG A 4 -35.70 -24.94 -9.70
CA ARG A 4 -35.98 -23.85 -8.76
C ARG A 4 -34.95 -23.74 -7.63
N SER A 5 -34.39 -24.86 -7.18
CA SER A 5 -33.30 -24.93 -6.18
C SER A 5 -32.02 -24.26 -6.68
N HIS A 6 -31.60 -24.55 -7.91
CA HIS A 6 -30.42 -23.95 -8.53
C HIS A 6 -30.57 -22.44 -8.72
N LEU A 7 -31.79 -21.95 -8.98
CA LEU A 7 -32.06 -20.51 -9.09
C LEU A 7 -32.02 -19.79 -7.73
N MET A 8 -32.45 -20.46 -6.66
CA MET A 8 -32.37 -19.89 -5.30
C MET A 8 -30.94 -19.87 -4.78
N GLU A 9 -30.12 -20.86 -5.13
CA GLU A 9 -28.69 -20.89 -4.81
C GLU A 9 -27.89 -19.83 -5.59
N GLU A 10 -28.20 -19.65 -6.88
CA GLU A 10 -27.62 -18.57 -7.70
C GLU A 10 -27.98 -17.18 -7.15
N LYS A 11 -29.22 -17.00 -6.67
CA LYS A 11 -29.67 -15.77 -5.98
C LYS A 11 -29.00 -15.58 -4.62
N GLY A 12 -28.88 -16.64 -3.82
CA GLY A 12 -28.20 -16.60 -2.52
C GLY A 12 -26.72 -16.24 -2.65
N ASN A 13 -26.04 -16.83 -3.63
CA ASN A 13 -24.65 -16.52 -3.96
C ASN A 13 -24.50 -15.08 -4.50
N GLY A 14 -25.48 -14.59 -5.28
CA GLY A 14 -25.52 -13.20 -5.73
C GLY A 14 -25.63 -12.21 -4.57
N VAL A 15 -26.51 -12.46 -3.60
CA VAL A 15 -26.65 -11.61 -2.41
C VAL A 15 -25.36 -11.63 -1.56
N LEU A 16 -24.75 -12.80 -1.36
CA LEU A 16 -23.49 -12.92 -0.65
C LEU A 16 -22.37 -12.13 -1.34
N HIS A 17 -22.28 -12.20 -2.67
CA HIS A 17 -21.30 -11.45 -3.45
C HIS A 17 -21.49 -9.93 -3.35
N ILE A 18 -22.75 -9.46 -3.34
CA ILE A 18 -23.08 -8.05 -3.16
C ILE A 18 -22.63 -7.57 -1.77
N LEU A 19 -22.95 -8.33 -0.72
CA LEU A 19 -22.56 -7.99 0.65
C LEU A 19 -21.03 -7.97 0.82
N GLN A 20 -20.32 -8.94 0.25
CA GLN A 20 -18.85 -8.95 0.24
C GLN A 20 -18.28 -7.74 -0.49
N SER A 21 -18.89 -7.36 -1.63
CA SER A 21 -18.49 -6.19 -2.40
C SER A 21 -18.62 -4.90 -1.59
N ILE A 22 -19.67 -4.73 -0.80
CA ILE A 22 -19.87 -3.55 0.06
C ILE A 22 -18.75 -3.42 1.09
N HIS A 23 -18.38 -4.52 1.77
CA HIS A 23 -17.31 -4.51 2.76
C HIS A 23 -15.95 -4.17 2.14
N VAL A 24 -15.65 -4.74 0.97
CA VAL A 24 -14.43 -4.43 0.20
C VAL A 24 -14.37 -2.94 -0.15
N TYR A 25 -15.50 -2.38 -0.60
CA TYR A 25 -15.58 -0.97 -0.94
C TYR A 25 -15.36 -0.06 0.26
N ALA A 26 -16.05 -0.32 1.37
CA ALA A 26 -15.90 0.46 2.59
C ALA A 26 -14.46 0.42 3.13
N LEU A 27 -13.84 -0.77 3.14
CA LEU A 27 -12.45 -0.94 3.56
C LEU A 27 -11.49 -0.11 2.70
N MET A 28 -11.64 -0.17 1.37
CA MET A 28 -10.74 0.49 0.44
C MET A 28 -10.95 2.00 0.38
N LEU A 29 -12.14 2.50 0.71
CA LEU A 29 -12.39 3.93 0.90
C LEU A 29 -11.65 4.49 2.13
N SER A 30 -11.47 3.68 3.18
CA SER A 30 -10.75 4.07 4.40
C SER A 30 -9.22 3.99 4.25
N VAL A 31 -8.69 3.14 3.37
CA VAL A 31 -7.22 2.96 3.19
C VAL A 31 -6.49 4.27 2.85
N PRO A 32 -6.95 5.09 1.88
CA PRO A 32 -6.33 6.38 1.59
C PRO A 32 -6.28 7.31 2.82
N GLN A 33 -7.35 7.36 3.63
CA GLN A 33 -7.38 8.17 4.85
C GLN A 33 -6.36 7.68 5.88
N MET A 34 -6.18 6.37 6.01
CA MET A 34 -5.16 5.80 6.89
C MET A 34 -3.73 6.13 6.43
N ILE A 35 -3.51 6.28 5.12
CA ILE A 35 -2.20 6.62 4.55
C ILE A 35 -1.93 8.12 4.64
N GLU A 36 -2.93 8.95 4.37
CA GLU A 36 -2.82 10.41 4.29
C GLU A 36 -3.00 11.09 5.65
N GLY A 37 -3.71 10.46 6.59
CA GLY A 37 -4.00 11.01 7.91
C GLY A 37 -5.02 12.16 7.88
N CYS A 38 -5.72 12.35 6.77
CA CYS A 38 -6.73 13.38 6.58
C CYS A 38 -8.05 12.78 6.08
N PRO A 39 -9.19 13.42 6.37
CA PRO A 39 -10.47 13.01 5.81
C PRO A 39 -10.49 13.20 4.28
N PRO A 40 -11.30 12.42 3.56
CA PRO A 40 -11.42 12.50 2.12
C PRO A 40 -12.04 13.85 1.76
N PHE A 41 -11.55 14.45 0.67
CA PHE A 41 -11.98 15.78 0.23
C PHE A 41 -11.77 16.89 1.27
N SER A 42 -10.71 16.80 2.09
CA SER A 42 -10.37 17.81 3.11
C SER A 42 -10.25 19.26 2.60
N MET A 43 -10.08 19.44 1.29
CA MET A 43 -10.01 20.75 0.62
C MET A 43 -11.37 21.27 0.13
N LYS A 44 -12.45 20.47 0.18
CA LYS A 44 -13.79 20.85 -0.28
C LYS A 44 -14.66 21.26 0.91
N GLN A 45 -15.67 22.12 0.68
CA GLN A 45 -16.67 22.44 1.72
C GLN A 45 -17.62 21.26 1.95
N GLU A 46 -18.22 21.13 3.14
CA GLU A 46 -19.07 19.99 3.53
C GLU A 46 -20.22 19.71 2.53
N ILE A 47 -20.85 20.76 2.01
CA ILE A 47 -21.91 20.64 0.99
C ILE A 47 -21.37 20.06 -0.32
N GLU A 48 -20.15 20.43 -0.71
CA GLU A 48 -19.48 19.91 -1.89
C GLU A 48 -19.02 18.47 -1.69
N VAL A 49 -18.59 18.11 -0.48
CA VAL A 49 -18.28 16.73 -0.10
C VAL A 49 -19.51 15.84 -0.22
N ALA A 50 -20.67 16.30 0.30
CA ALA A 50 -21.92 15.58 0.16
C ALA A 50 -22.33 15.41 -1.32
N LYS A 51 -22.19 16.46 -2.13
CA LYS A 51 -22.42 16.40 -3.58
C LYS A 51 -21.47 15.41 -4.28
N ALA A 52 -20.20 15.40 -3.91
CA ALA A 52 -19.20 14.49 -4.46
C ALA A 52 -19.56 13.02 -4.17
N TYR A 53 -19.99 12.70 -2.94
CA TYR A 53 -20.44 11.34 -2.61
C TYR A 53 -21.70 10.94 -3.38
N VAL A 54 -22.68 11.84 -3.49
CA VAL A 54 -23.90 11.58 -4.27
C VAL A 54 -23.59 11.39 -5.76
N ALA A 55 -22.57 12.08 -6.27
CA ALA A 55 -22.08 11.94 -7.64
C ALA A 55 -21.15 10.73 -7.84
N ASN A 56 -20.95 9.87 -6.83
CA ASN A 56 -19.98 8.77 -6.84
C ASN A 56 -18.54 9.21 -7.19
N GLU A 57 -18.19 10.48 -6.92
CA GLU A 57 -16.82 10.95 -7.09
C GLU A 57 -15.89 10.19 -6.13
N ARG A 58 -14.77 9.71 -6.67
CA ARG A 58 -13.77 9.01 -5.88
C ARG A 58 -12.86 10.01 -5.17
N PRO A 59 -12.47 9.76 -3.90
CA PRO A 59 -11.50 10.59 -3.23
C PRO A 59 -10.18 10.64 -4.02
N PRO A 60 -9.58 11.82 -4.23
CA PRO A 60 -8.29 11.92 -4.90
C PRO A 60 -7.18 11.36 -4.01
N PHE A 61 -6.19 10.72 -4.62
CA PHE A 61 -4.93 10.38 -3.96
C PHE A 61 -4.08 11.64 -3.86
N SER A 62 -4.04 12.27 -2.69
CA SER A 62 -3.32 13.52 -2.47
C SER A 62 -1.88 13.29 -2.01
N ALA A 63 -1.60 12.12 -1.43
CA ALA A 63 -0.27 11.76 -0.98
C ALA A 63 0.73 11.53 -2.13
N SER A 64 2.03 11.62 -1.79
CA SER A 64 3.11 11.29 -2.72
C SER A 64 2.96 9.86 -3.28
N GLN A 65 3.24 9.69 -4.57
CA GLN A 65 3.22 8.40 -5.27
C GLN A 65 4.07 7.30 -4.60
N LYS A 66 5.05 7.68 -3.77
CA LYS A 66 5.85 6.75 -2.96
C LYS A 66 5.03 6.00 -1.90
N LEU A 67 3.97 6.62 -1.37
CA LEU A 67 3.09 6.03 -0.36
C LEU A 67 2.10 5.03 -0.98
N TYR A 68 1.74 5.23 -2.25
CA TYR A 68 0.88 4.33 -3.03
C TYR A 68 1.67 3.46 -4.04
N ALA A 69 2.95 3.22 -3.75
CA ALA A 69 3.83 2.50 -4.66
C ALA A 69 3.46 1.00 -4.80
N HIS A 70 4.11 0.35 -5.77
CA HIS A 70 4.09 -1.11 -5.94
C HIS A 70 2.73 -1.72 -6.30
N GLY A 71 1.82 -0.97 -6.92
CA GLY A 71 0.52 -1.50 -7.30
C GLY A 71 -0.59 -1.21 -6.29
N LEU A 72 -0.29 -0.51 -5.17
CA LEU A 72 -1.27 -0.25 -4.12
C LEU A 72 -2.36 0.69 -4.59
N ARG A 73 -2.01 1.71 -5.39
CA ARG A 73 -3.00 2.61 -5.99
C ARG A 73 -3.97 1.85 -6.87
N GLU A 74 -3.44 1.05 -7.79
CA GLU A 74 -4.21 0.27 -8.74
C GLU A 74 -5.11 -0.74 -8.02
N LEU A 75 -4.62 -1.35 -6.94
CA LEU A 75 -5.42 -2.24 -6.10
C LEU A 75 -6.60 -1.52 -5.44
N ILE A 76 -6.39 -0.32 -4.89
CA ILE A 76 -7.47 0.48 -4.30
C ILE A 76 -8.50 0.84 -5.39
N GLU A 77 -8.01 1.24 -6.57
CA GLU A 77 -8.86 1.59 -7.71
C GLU A 77 -9.72 0.41 -8.20
N ASP A 78 -9.10 -0.75 -8.35
CA ASP A 78 -9.72 -2.02 -8.69
C ASP A 78 -10.82 -2.45 -7.69
N CYS A 79 -10.61 -2.17 -6.39
CA CYS A 79 -11.53 -2.58 -5.34
C CYS A 79 -12.75 -1.65 -5.18
N TRP A 80 -12.69 -0.44 -5.71
CA TRP A 80 -13.82 0.48 -5.72
C TRP A 80 -14.52 0.61 -7.07
N GLU A 81 -14.28 -0.32 -8.01
CA GLU A 81 -14.98 -0.37 -9.29
C GLU A 81 -16.50 -0.20 -9.16
N GLU A 82 -17.09 0.57 -10.05
CA GLU A 82 -18.51 0.95 -10.00
C GLU A 82 -19.41 -0.26 -10.25
N GLN A 83 -18.99 -1.14 -11.15
CA GLN A 83 -19.68 -2.40 -11.41
C GLN A 83 -19.26 -3.46 -10.38
N PRO A 84 -20.20 -3.98 -9.55
CA PRO A 84 -19.89 -5.00 -8.55
C PRO A 84 -19.32 -6.29 -9.14
N SER A 85 -19.67 -6.60 -10.39
CA SER A 85 -19.15 -7.76 -11.13
C SER A 85 -17.70 -7.61 -11.58
N LYS A 86 -17.19 -6.38 -11.71
CA LYS A 86 -15.79 -6.10 -12.06
C LYS A 86 -14.90 -5.94 -10.84
N ARG A 87 -15.50 -5.69 -9.68
CA ARG A 87 -14.80 -5.55 -8.40
C ARG A 87 -14.05 -6.84 -8.08
N LEU A 88 -12.83 -6.69 -7.56
CA LEU A 88 -12.00 -7.86 -7.23
C LEU A 88 -12.66 -8.72 -6.16
N THR A 89 -12.54 -10.04 -6.34
CA THR A 89 -12.88 -11.00 -5.29
C THR A 89 -11.91 -10.85 -4.13
N PHE A 90 -12.37 -11.13 -2.91
CA PHE A 90 -11.56 -11.03 -1.70
C PHE A 90 -10.26 -11.85 -1.80
N GLN A 91 -10.32 -13.04 -2.42
CA GLN A 91 -9.15 -13.86 -2.68
C GLN A 91 -8.10 -13.13 -3.54
N ARG A 92 -8.53 -12.43 -4.61
CA ARG A 92 -7.62 -11.66 -5.47
C ARG A 92 -7.00 -10.49 -4.71
N ILE A 93 -7.77 -9.85 -3.83
CA ILE A 93 -7.31 -8.77 -2.97
C ILE A 93 -6.18 -9.25 -2.05
N ILE A 94 -6.39 -10.38 -1.34
CA ILE A 94 -5.38 -10.97 -0.46
C ILE A 94 -4.08 -11.23 -1.24
N ILE A 95 -4.16 -11.89 -2.39
CA ILE A 95 -2.99 -12.23 -3.21
C ILE A 95 -2.21 -10.96 -3.61
N ARG A 96 -2.90 -9.89 -4.03
CA ARG A 96 -2.22 -8.64 -4.40
C ARG A 96 -1.61 -7.94 -3.18
N LEU A 97 -2.29 -7.94 -2.04
CA LEU A 97 -1.77 -7.37 -0.80
C LEU A 97 -0.54 -8.12 -0.30
N GLU A 98 -0.52 -9.45 -0.37
CA GLU A 98 0.64 -10.27 0.00
C GLU A 98 1.86 -9.96 -0.87
N GLU A 99 1.67 -9.79 -2.17
CA GLU A 99 2.74 -9.42 -3.09
C GLU A 99 3.31 -8.03 -2.77
N ILE A 100 2.44 -7.04 -2.55
CA ILE A 100 2.83 -5.69 -2.14
C ILE A 100 3.60 -5.73 -0.81
N SER A 101 3.07 -6.46 0.18
CA SER A 101 3.67 -6.62 1.50
C SER A 101 5.07 -7.23 1.40
N ARG A 102 5.24 -8.29 0.59
CA ARG A 102 6.52 -8.94 0.34
C ARG A 102 7.56 -7.95 -0.21
N ILE A 103 7.18 -7.14 -1.20
CA ILE A 103 8.06 -6.11 -1.79
C ILE A 103 8.47 -5.06 -0.74
N LEU A 104 7.52 -4.56 0.04
CA LEU A 104 7.76 -3.56 1.09
C LEU A 104 8.67 -4.09 2.20
N LEU A 105 8.41 -5.31 2.68
CA LEU A 105 9.24 -5.99 3.69
C LEU A 105 10.65 -6.23 3.18
N HIS A 106 10.79 -6.67 1.93
CA HIS A 106 12.09 -6.89 1.32
C HIS A 106 12.90 -5.59 1.21
N ARG A 107 12.27 -4.49 0.75
CA ARG A 107 12.90 -3.17 0.74
C ARG A 107 13.31 -2.69 2.13
N ARG A 108 12.49 -2.91 3.15
CA ARG A 108 12.83 -2.53 4.54
C ARG A 108 14.05 -3.30 5.04
N ARG A 109 14.10 -4.61 4.78
CA ARG A 109 15.25 -5.47 5.12
C ARG A 109 16.52 -5.04 4.38
N TRP A 110 16.42 -4.74 3.08
CA TRP A 110 17.55 -4.26 2.29
C TRP A 110 18.08 -2.92 2.77
N LYS A 111 17.21 -1.96 3.10
CA LYS A 111 17.63 -0.68 3.68
C LYS A 111 18.35 -0.87 5.01
N ALA A 112 17.84 -1.72 5.90
CA ALA A 112 18.49 -2.03 7.16
C ALA A 112 19.86 -2.69 6.94
N CYS A 113 19.94 -3.66 6.03
CA CYS A 113 21.19 -4.33 5.68
C CYS A 113 22.22 -3.36 5.10
N ALA A 114 21.82 -2.50 4.15
CA ALA A 114 22.69 -1.49 3.56
C ALA A 114 23.21 -0.51 4.62
N LEU A 115 22.34 -0.03 5.52
CA LEU A 115 22.75 0.87 6.61
C LEU A 115 23.82 0.22 7.50
N ASN A 116 23.63 -1.05 7.87
CA ASN A 116 24.60 -1.81 8.66
C ASN A 116 25.93 -1.98 7.91
N PHE A 117 25.89 -2.23 6.60
CA PHE A 117 27.10 -2.32 5.78
C PHE A 117 27.86 -0.99 5.71
N PHE A 118 27.16 0.13 5.50
CA PHE A 118 27.76 1.47 5.53
C PHE A 118 28.39 1.81 6.89
N GLN A 119 27.75 1.42 7.99
CA GLN A 119 28.33 1.59 9.34
C GLN A 119 29.61 0.78 9.52
N LYS A 120 29.62 -0.49 9.09
CA LYS A 120 30.82 -1.34 9.11
C LYS A 120 31.95 -0.76 8.25
N LEU A 121 31.65 -0.30 7.04
CA LEU A 121 32.63 0.34 6.17
C LEU A 121 33.20 1.63 6.78
N LYS A 122 32.35 2.48 7.37
CA LYS A 122 32.82 3.68 8.09
C LYS A 122 33.74 3.34 9.26
N ALA A 123 33.51 2.22 9.96
CA ALA A 123 34.37 1.78 11.05
C ALA A 123 35.75 1.33 10.54
N ILE A 124 35.79 0.56 9.44
CA ILE A 124 37.04 0.10 8.80
C ILE A 124 37.85 1.29 8.28
N LEU A 125 37.23 2.22 7.54
CA LEU A 125 37.87 3.43 7.02
C LEU A 125 38.43 4.34 8.14
N LYS A 126 37.73 4.44 9.28
CA LYS A 126 38.23 5.19 10.43
C LYS A 126 39.45 4.54 11.08
N PHE A 127 39.50 3.21 11.12
CA PHE A 127 40.64 2.46 11.67
C PHE A 127 41.92 2.68 10.86
N ASP A 128 41.83 2.64 9.52
CA ASP A 128 42.98 2.88 8.66
C ASP A 128 43.55 4.31 8.78
N HIS A 129 42.69 5.32 8.95
CA HIS A 129 43.16 6.70 9.12
C HIS A 129 43.92 6.90 10.45
N SER A 130 43.49 6.24 11.52
CA SER A 130 44.21 6.26 12.80
C SER A 130 45.53 5.50 12.75
N ASN A 131 45.60 4.36 12.04
CA ASN A 131 46.81 3.56 11.94
C ASN A 131 47.86 4.21 11.01
N SER A 132 47.42 5.00 10.02
CA SER A 132 48.29 5.81 9.16
C SER A 132 49.00 6.95 9.90
N LYS A 133 48.42 7.50 10.97
CA LYS A 133 49.05 8.57 11.78
C LYS A 133 50.14 8.05 12.71
N SER A 134 50.17 6.75 12.99
CA SER A 134 51.12 6.13 13.94
C SER A 134 52.43 5.65 13.32
N ARG A 135 52.61 5.71 11.98
CA ARG A 135 53.80 5.17 11.29
C ARG A 135 54.80 6.23 10.80
N SER A 136 54.64 7.49 11.20
CA SER A 136 55.59 8.58 10.89
C SER A 136 56.49 8.88 12.09
N SER A 137 57.33 7.92 12.48
CA SER A 137 58.49 8.19 13.34
C SER A 137 59.74 7.97 12.50
N ARG A 138 60.28 9.09 12.00
CA ARG A 138 61.55 9.17 11.26
C ARG A 138 62.69 8.85 12.23
N PRO A 139 63.63 7.94 11.92
CA PRO A 139 64.81 7.76 12.74
C PRO A 139 65.79 8.91 12.48
N THR A 140 66.18 9.62 13.54
CA THR A 140 67.23 10.64 13.50
C THR A 140 68.57 9.92 13.62
N VAL A 141 69.46 10.13 12.63
CA VAL A 141 70.90 9.81 12.68
C VAL A 141 71.62 10.91 13.43
#